data_AF-A0A916HJG1-F1
#
_entry.id   AF-A0A916HJG1-F1
#
_cell.length_a   1.000
_cell.length_b   1.000
_cell.length_c   1.000
_cell.angle_alpha   90.00
_cell.angle_beta   90.00
_cell.angle_gamma   90.00
#
_symmetry.space_group_name_H-M   'P 1'
#
loop_
_entity.id
_entity.type
_entity.pdbx_description
1 polymer ?
#
loop_
_entity_poly.entity_id
_entity_poly.type
_entity_poly.pdbx_seq_one_letter_code
_entity_poly.pdbx_strand_id
1 'polypeptide(L)'
;MHSRTRKVLKWSAAAATLALLAIWVCTRWFYLWLITSAGITIHINSGLIAFGSVGSNPGVTAGLTLQRHSRPRALRLWFESTPPGSLPYFALPLWLPAVAFAALTVIAWRGGRPPSEGFCAACAYDRRGLDPAAACPECGSSGGSPDHQISTRLEGTHNGLRS
;
A
#
# COMPACT_ATOMS: atom_id res chain seq x y z
N MET A 1 13.42 12.62 7.67
CA MET A 1 12.20 12.40 6.83
C MET A 1 11.00 13.01 7.54
N HIS A 2 10.35 14.01 6.93
CA HIS A 2 9.26 14.79 7.54
C HIS A 2 8.00 13.95 7.85
N SER A 3 7.38 14.20 9.01
CA SER A 3 6.10 13.59 9.43
C SER A 3 4.95 13.81 8.45
N ARG A 4 4.99 14.89 7.65
CA ARG A 4 4.02 15.20 6.59
C ARG A 4 4.02 14.17 5.46
N THR A 5 5.19 13.76 4.98
CA THR A 5 5.33 12.79 3.89
C THR A 5 4.74 11.43 4.26
N ARG A 6 4.92 10.99 5.52
CA ARG A 6 4.35 9.74 6.03
C ARG A 6 2.82 9.76 6.06
N LYS A 7 2.20 10.91 6.38
CA LYS A 7 0.73 11.04 6.37
C LYS A 7 0.19 10.94 4.94
N VAL A 8 0.80 11.65 3.99
CA VAL A 8 0.38 11.63 2.58
C VAL A 8 0.44 10.21 2.01
N LEU A 9 1.53 9.48 2.25
CA LEU A 9 1.69 8.11 1.74
C LEU A 9 0.62 7.14 2.29
N LYS A 10 0.25 7.28 3.57
CA LYS A 10 -0.78 6.44 4.19
C LYS A 10 -2.15 6.64 3.54
N TRP A 11 -2.53 7.91 3.33
CA TRP A 11 -3.83 8.25 2.75
C TRP A 11 -3.88 7.95 1.25
N SER A 12 -2.77 8.13 0.52
CA SER A 12 -2.72 7.78 -0.90
C SER A 12 -2.85 6.28 -1.13
N ALA A 13 -2.17 5.45 -0.33
CA ALA A 13 -2.29 3.98 -0.44
C ALA A 13 -3.69 3.48 -0.06
N ALA A 14 -4.30 4.04 0.98
CA ALA A 14 -5.67 3.74 1.37
C ALA A 14 -6.68 4.14 0.27
N ALA A 15 -6.54 5.36 -0.28
CA ALA A 15 -7.38 5.84 -1.37
C ALA A 15 -7.23 4.98 -2.63
N ALA A 16 -6.01 4.60 -3.01
CA ALA A 16 -5.74 3.71 -4.13
C ALA A 16 -6.40 2.33 -3.95
N THR A 17 -6.31 1.77 -2.74
CA THR A 17 -6.96 0.49 -2.39
C THR A 17 -8.47 0.58 -2.59
N LEU A 18 -9.11 1.62 -2.05
CA LEU A 18 -10.56 1.83 -2.17
C LEU A 18 -10.99 2.05 -3.63
N ALA A 19 -10.23 2.83 -4.38
CA ALA A 19 -10.50 3.07 -5.80
C ALA A 19 -10.43 1.77 -6.62
N LEU A 20 -9.42 0.93 -6.39
CA LEU A 20 -9.29 -0.35 -7.08
C LEU A 20 -10.43 -1.32 -6.74
N LEU A 21 -10.85 -1.37 -5.48
CA LEU A 21 -12.02 -2.18 -5.07
C LEU A 21 -13.30 -1.67 -5.72
N ALA A 22 -13.50 -0.35 -5.76
CA ALA A 22 -14.65 0.25 -6.44
C ALA A 22 -14.63 -0.08 -7.94
N ILE A 23 -13.48 0.05 -8.61
CA ILE A 23 -13.33 -0.35 -10.02
C ILE A 23 -13.64 -1.83 -10.20
N TRP A 24 -13.08 -2.72 -9.36
CA TRP A 24 -13.33 -4.16 -9.44
C TRP A 24 -14.83 -4.49 -9.31
N VAL A 25 -15.54 -3.85 -8.38
CA VAL A 25 -17.01 -3.97 -8.25
C VAL A 25 -17.73 -3.42 -9.49
N CYS A 26 -17.39 -2.22 -9.94
CA CYS A 26 -18.02 -1.59 -11.12
C CYS A 26 -17.87 -2.42 -12.40
N THR A 27 -16.77 -3.15 -12.56
CA THR A 27 -16.54 -4.02 -13.73
C THR A 27 -17.52 -5.20 -13.85
N ARG A 28 -18.38 -5.42 -12.85
CA ARG A 28 -19.51 -6.35 -12.98
C ARG A 28 -20.58 -5.85 -13.94
N TRP A 29 -20.76 -4.55 -14.05
CA TRP A 29 -21.80 -3.92 -14.86
C TRP A 29 -21.26 -3.20 -16.07
N PHE A 30 -19.99 -2.80 -16.03
CA PHE A 30 -19.37 -2.01 -17.09
C PHE A 30 -18.14 -2.71 -17.64
N TYR A 31 -17.96 -2.56 -18.95
CA TYR A 31 -16.78 -2.93 -19.70
C TYR A 31 -16.14 -1.68 -20.26
N LEU A 32 -14.85 -1.51 -20.00
CA LEU A 32 -14.04 -0.45 -20.57
C LEU A 32 -13.07 -1.04 -21.58
N TRP A 33 -12.99 -0.46 -22.77
CA TRP A 33 -12.01 -0.82 -23.79
C TRP A 33 -11.37 0.42 -24.38
N LEU A 34 -10.05 0.47 -24.32
CA LEU A 34 -9.24 1.51 -24.92
C LEU A 34 -8.37 0.87 -26.00
N ILE A 35 -8.38 1.47 -27.19
CA ILE A 35 -7.49 1.13 -28.29
C ILE A 35 -6.68 2.38 -28.63
N THR A 36 -5.36 2.26 -28.63
CA THR A 36 -4.46 3.34 -29.02
C THR A 36 -4.22 3.34 -30.53
N SER A 37 -3.73 4.46 -31.07
CA SER A 37 -3.32 4.54 -32.49
C SER A 37 -2.17 3.59 -32.85
N ALA A 38 -1.42 3.11 -31.85
CA ALA A 38 -0.37 2.11 -32.01
C ALA A 38 -0.89 0.65 -32.03
N GLY A 39 -2.22 0.45 -31.97
CA GLY A 39 -2.82 -0.90 -31.92
C GLY A 39 -2.69 -1.60 -30.57
N ILE A 40 -2.30 -0.88 -29.51
CA ILE A 40 -2.30 -1.41 -28.14
C ILE A 40 -3.73 -1.34 -27.63
N THR A 41 -4.19 -2.45 -27.03
CA THR A 41 -5.49 -2.54 -26.38
C THR A 41 -5.33 -2.69 -24.89
N ILE A 42 -6.11 -1.92 -24.15
CA ILE A 42 -6.26 -2.02 -22.71
C ILE A 42 -7.75 -2.20 -22.46
N HIS A 43 -8.14 -3.25 -21.76
CA HIS A 43 -9.54 -3.42 -21.40
C HIS A 43 -9.71 -3.88 -19.96
N ILE A 44 -10.84 -3.49 -19.38
CA ILE A 44 -11.20 -3.82 -18.01
C ILE A 44 -12.57 -4.49 -18.05
N ASN A 45 -12.63 -5.75 -17.60
CA ASN A 45 -13.82 -6.59 -17.69
C ASN A 45 -13.84 -7.64 -16.58
N SER A 46 -15.00 -7.88 -15.95
CA SER A 46 -15.20 -9.04 -15.05
C SER A 46 -14.18 -9.15 -13.91
N GLY A 47 -13.66 -8.02 -13.44
CA GLY A 47 -12.62 -7.95 -12.41
C GLY A 47 -11.19 -8.14 -12.91
N LEU A 48 -10.95 -8.16 -14.23
CA LEU A 48 -9.62 -8.27 -14.85
C LEU A 48 -9.25 -6.95 -15.53
N ILE A 49 -7.97 -6.60 -15.49
CA ILE A 49 -7.35 -5.66 -16.44
C ILE A 49 -6.49 -6.45 -17.41
N ALA A 50 -6.64 -6.20 -18.70
CA ALA A 50 -5.92 -6.93 -19.73
C ALA A 50 -5.28 -6.00 -20.76
N PHE A 51 -4.10 -6.42 -21.22
CA PHE A 51 -3.28 -5.73 -22.21
C PHE A 51 -3.04 -6.65 -23.39
N GLY A 52 -3.19 -6.14 -24.60
CA GLY A 52 -2.91 -6.90 -25.82
C GLY A 52 -2.60 -5.99 -26.99
N SER A 53 -2.31 -6.59 -28.14
CA SER A 53 -2.15 -5.87 -29.42
C SER A 53 -3.12 -6.44 -30.44
N VAL A 54 -3.84 -5.57 -31.14
CA VAL A 54 -4.71 -5.95 -32.27
C VAL A 54 -3.96 -6.06 -33.60
N GLY A 55 -2.63 -5.84 -33.59
CA GLY A 55 -1.82 -5.81 -34.81
C GLY A 55 -2.21 -4.67 -35.76
N SER A 56 -1.68 -4.71 -36.99
CA SER A 56 -1.97 -3.74 -38.05
C SER A 56 -3.29 -4.06 -38.77
N ASN A 57 -4.36 -4.32 -38.03
CA ASN A 57 -5.68 -4.55 -38.63
C ASN A 57 -6.24 -3.21 -39.14
N PRO A 58 -6.39 -3.01 -40.46
CA PRO A 58 -6.74 -1.71 -41.04
C PRO A 58 -8.17 -1.22 -40.72
N GLY A 59 -8.97 -2.04 -40.02
CA GLY A 59 -10.33 -1.69 -39.59
C GLY A 59 -10.47 -1.23 -38.13
N VAL A 60 -9.39 -1.20 -37.35
CA VAL A 60 -9.48 -0.84 -35.92
C VAL A 60 -9.16 0.64 -35.73
N THR A 61 -10.17 1.43 -35.37
CA THR A 61 -9.98 2.85 -35.03
C THR A 61 -9.59 2.99 -33.56
N ALA A 62 -8.60 3.85 -33.27
CA ALA A 62 -8.27 4.23 -31.91
C ALA A 62 -9.50 4.87 -31.23
N GLY A 63 -9.76 4.52 -29.98
CA GLY A 63 -10.95 4.99 -29.30
C GLY A 63 -11.12 4.42 -27.89
N LEU A 64 -12.00 5.07 -27.13
CA LEU A 64 -12.45 4.63 -25.82
C LEU A 64 -13.91 4.20 -25.93
N THR A 65 -14.18 2.94 -25.61
CA THR A 65 -15.52 2.38 -25.56
C THR A 65 -15.87 2.05 -24.12
N LEU A 66 -17.01 2.56 -23.65
CA LEU A 66 -17.63 2.17 -22.40
C LEU A 66 -18.95 1.47 -22.72
N GLN A 67 -19.08 0.21 -22.33
CA GLN A 67 -20.29 -0.57 -22.58
C GLN A 67 -20.85 -1.11 -21.27
N ARG A 68 -22.17 -1.02 -21.10
CA ARG A 68 -22.87 -1.68 -20.00
C ARG A 68 -23.17 -3.13 -20.37
N HIS A 69 -22.89 -4.07 -19.47
CA HIS A 69 -23.32 -5.45 -19.63
C HIS A 69 -24.83 -5.60 -19.41
N SER A 70 -25.49 -6.36 -20.30
CA SER A 70 -26.92 -6.67 -20.17
C SER A 70 -27.23 -7.56 -18.97
N ARG A 71 -26.23 -8.31 -18.47
CA ARG A 71 -26.33 -9.13 -17.26
C ARG A 71 -25.04 -8.99 -16.45
N PRO A 72 -25.12 -8.91 -15.10
CA PRO A 72 -23.92 -8.83 -14.28
C PRO A 72 -23.08 -10.09 -14.45
N ARG A 73 -21.81 -9.92 -14.82
CA ARG A 73 -20.89 -11.06 -14.91
C ARG A 73 -20.48 -11.54 -13.53
N ALA A 74 -20.14 -12.83 -13.42
CA ALA A 74 -19.52 -13.37 -12.21
C ALA A 74 -18.12 -12.76 -12.06
N LEU A 75 -17.73 -12.46 -10.81
CA LEU A 75 -16.39 -11.99 -10.52
C LEU A 75 -15.41 -13.14 -10.70
N ARG A 76 -14.40 -12.94 -11.54
CA ARG A 76 -13.33 -13.92 -11.73
C ARG A 76 -12.26 -13.68 -10.67
N LEU A 77 -12.04 -14.70 -9.85
CA LEU A 77 -11.01 -14.68 -8.80
C LEU A 77 -9.67 -15.24 -9.30
N TRP A 78 -9.67 -15.92 -10.44
CA TRP A 78 -8.51 -16.63 -10.97
C TRP A 78 -7.92 -15.98 -12.21
N PHE A 79 -6.66 -16.32 -12.50
CA PHE A 79 -6.00 -15.97 -13.74
C PHE A 79 -6.64 -16.71 -14.91
N GLU A 80 -6.86 -16.00 -16.01
CA GLU A 80 -7.35 -16.61 -17.23
C GLU A 80 -6.21 -16.62 -18.24
N SER A 81 -5.74 -17.82 -18.54
CA SER A 81 -4.81 -18.04 -19.63
C SER A 81 -5.57 -17.97 -20.95
N THR A 82 -4.99 -17.30 -21.93
CA THR A 82 -5.50 -17.25 -23.30
C THR A 82 -5.64 -18.65 -23.89
N PRO A 83 -6.78 -18.97 -24.53
CA PRO A 83 -6.86 -20.16 -25.37
C PRO A 83 -5.81 -20.10 -26.50
N PRO A 84 -5.23 -21.23 -26.92
CA PRO A 84 -4.34 -21.28 -28.09
C PRO A 84 -5.02 -20.67 -29.32
N GLY A 85 -4.31 -19.80 -30.05
CA GLY A 85 -4.83 -19.14 -31.27
C GLY A 85 -5.52 -17.79 -31.06
N SER A 86 -5.66 -17.32 -29.81
CA SER A 86 -6.05 -15.93 -29.52
C SER A 86 -4.83 -15.00 -29.57
N LEU A 87 -5.06 -13.71 -29.87
CA LEU A 87 -4.01 -12.69 -29.79
C LEU A 87 -3.41 -12.71 -28.39
N PRO A 88 -2.06 -12.69 -28.24
CA PRO A 88 -1.45 -12.74 -26.93
C PRO A 88 -1.92 -11.53 -26.13
N TYR A 89 -2.65 -11.79 -25.05
CA TYR A 89 -2.99 -10.79 -24.05
C TYR A 89 -2.55 -11.26 -22.67
N PHE A 90 -2.20 -10.29 -21.83
CA PHE A 90 -1.87 -10.50 -20.44
C PHE A 90 -3.01 -9.95 -19.58
N ALA A 91 -3.66 -10.80 -18.79
CA ALA A 91 -4.75 -10.41 -17.92
C ALA A 91 -4.37 -10.56 -16.43
N LEU A 92 -4.58 -9.49 -15.68
CA LEU A 92 -4.32 -9.42 -14.24
C LEU A 92 -5.65 -9.21 -13.49
N PRO A 93 -6.00 -10.08 -12.52
CA PRO A 93 -7.09 -9.82 -11.60
C PRO A 93 -6.88 -8.51 -10.82
N LEU A 94 -7.84 -7.57 -10.86
CA LEU A 94 -7.76 -6.28 -10.17
C LEU A 94 -7.72 -6.40 -8.64
N TRP A 95 -8.14 -7.54 -8.09
CA TRP A 95 -8.03 -7.80 -6.65
C TRP A 95 -6.56 -7.94 -6.21
N LEU A 96 -5.64 -8.38 -7.07
CA LEU A 96 -4.21 -8.50 -6.75
C LEU A 96 -3.56 -7.15 -6.45
N PRO A 97 -3.63 -6.13 -7.34
CA PRO A 97 -3.10 -4.82 -7.01
C PRO A 97 -3.84 -4.23 -5.79
N ALA A 98 -5.15 -4.45 -5.64
CA ALA A 98 -5.88 -4.00 -4.45
C ALA A 98 -5.30 -4.60 -3.15
N VAL A 99 -5.02 -5.91 -3.11
CA VAL A 99 -4.39 -6.57 -1.96
C VAL A 99 -2.98 -6.05 -1.73
N ALA A 100 -2.19 -5.81 -2.79
CA ALA A 100 -0.85 -5.24 -2.65
C ALA A 100 -0.88 -3.84 -2.02
N PHE A 101 -1.77 -2.95 -2.49
CA PHE A 101 -1.94 -1.62 -1.88
C PHE A 101 -2.51 -1.70 -0.46
N ALA A 102 -3.41 -2.64 -0.18
CA ALA A 102 -3.90 -2.89 1.18
C ALA A 102 -2.77 -3.31 2.12
N ALA A 103 -1.90 -4.23 1.68
CA ALA A 103 -0.74 -4.67 2.45
C ALA A 103 0.23 -3.51 2.72
N LEU A 104 0.54 -2.70 1.71
CA LEU A 104 1.37 -1.50 1.88
C LEU A 104 0.73 -0.51 2.88
N THR A 105 -0.59 -0.34 2.82
CA THR A 105 -1.34 0.50 3.76
C THR A 105 -1.19 -0.02 5.19
N VAL A 106 -1.37 -1.33 5.40
CA VAL A 106 -1.22 -1.97 6.72
C VAL A 106 0.20 -1.83 7.25
N ILE A 107 1.23 -2.08 6.43
CA ILE A 107 2.64 -1.93 6.81
C ILE A 107 2.93 -0.48 7.21
N ALA A 108 2.50 0.48 6.40
CA ALA A 108 2.68 1.91 6.68
C ALA A 108 1.96 2.33 7.98
N TRP A 109 0.81 1.75 8.29
CA TRP A 109 0.06 2.03 9.51
C TRP A 109 0.69 1.39 10.74
N ARG A 110 1.20 0.14 10.63
CA ARG A 110 1.88 -0.56 11.73
C ARG A 110 3.17 0.13 12.14
N GLY A 111 3.99 0.58 11.18
CA GLY A 111 5.24 1.30 11.47
C GLY A 111 5.08 2.70 12.06
N GLY A 112 3.84 3.19 12.24
CA GLY A 112 3.55 4.46 12.88
C GLY A 112 2.81 4.34 14.21
N ARG A 113 2.52 3.13 14.70
CA ARG A 113 2.09 2.99 16.09
C ARG A 113 3.30 3.30 16.96
N PRO A 114 3.24 4.29 17.87
CA PRO A 114 4.26 4.41 18.89
C PRO A 114 4.38 3.03 19.56
N PRO A 115 5.60 2.54 19.84
CA PRO A 115 5.75 1.31 20.61
C PRO A 115 4.87 1.45 21.85
N SER A 116 3.98 0.48 22.07
CA SER A 116 3.12 0.48 23.24
C SER A 116 3.98 0.68 24.47
N GLU A 117 3.54 1.52 25.39
CA GLU A 117 4.25 1.76 26.65
C GLU A 117 4.61 0.41 27.27
N GLY A 118 5.90 0.22 27.55
CA GLY A 118 6.43 -1.05 28.06
C GLY A 118 7.02 -2.01 27.01
N PHE A 119 7.08 -1.69 25.70
CA PHE A 119 7.79 -2.53 24.72
C PHE A 119 9.12 -1.90 24.27
N CYS A 120 10.12 -2.75 23.98
CA CYS A 120 11.40 -2.32 23.45
C CYS A 120 11.23 -1.69 22.06
N ALA A 121 11.74 -0.47 21.86
CA ALA A 121 11.62 0.23 20.57
C ALA A 121 12.40 -0.41 19.42
N ALA A 122 13.41 -1.24 19.72
CA ALA A 122 14.26 -1.87 18.71
C ALA A 122 13.69 -3.21 18.22
N CYS A 123 13.29 -4.10 19.12
CA CYS A 123 12.85 -5.47 18.79
C CYS A 123 11.40 -5.78 19.17
N ALA A 124 10.67 -4.85 19.79
CA ALA A 124 9.32 -5.05 20.30
C ALA A 124 9.18 -6.16 21.38
N TYR A 125 10.24 -6.45 22.14
CA TYR A 125 10.15 -7.29 23.34
C TYR A 125 9.34 -6.60 24.45
N ASP A 126 8.51 -7.34 25.18
CA ASP A 126 7.76 -6.82 26.32
C ASP A 126 8.69 -6.58 27.52
N ARG A 127 8.92 -5.31 27.85
CA ARG A 127 9.74 -4.86 28.99
C ARG A 127 8.91 -4.63 30.26
N ARG A 128 7.62 -4.97 30.28
CA ARG A 128 6.81 -4.85 31.50
C ARG A 128 7.37 -5.77 32.58
N GLY A 129 7.66 -5.20 33.74
CA GLY A 129 8.27 -5.92 34.87
C GLY A 129 9.80 -5.94 34.87
N LEU A 130 10.46 -5.44 33.83
CA LEU A 130 11.90 -5.14 33.89
C LEU A 130 12.12 -3.73 34.44
N ASP A 131 13.27 -3.53 35.11
CA ASP A 131 13.73 -2.20 35.50
C ASP A 131 13.77 -1.29 34.26
N PRO A 132 13.24 -0.04 34.32
CA PRO A 132 13.27 0.89 33.19
C PRO A 132 14.66 1.12 32.59
N ALA A 133 15.71 1.01 33.41
CA ALA A 133 17.11 1.14 33.00
C ALA A 133 17.75 -0.18 32.52
N ALA A 134 17.13 -1.34 32.76
CA ALA A 134 17.68 -2.63 32.33
C ALA A 134 17.73 -2.75 30.79
N ALA A 135 18.84 -3.26 30.27
CA ALA A 135 18.98 -3.58 28.86
C ALA A 135 17.93 -4.62 28.43
N CYS A 136 17.42 -4.50 27.21
CA CYS A 136 16.51 -5.49 26.65
C CYS A 136 17.22 -6.85 26.50
N PRO A 137 16.65 -7.97 26.99
CA PRO A 137 17.32 -9.28 26.97
C PRO A 137 17.49 -9.86 25.56
N GLU A 138 16.63 -9.50 24.60
CA GLU A 138 16.71 -10.00 23.22
C GLU A 138 17.76 -9.26 22.37
N CYS A 139 17.85 -7.93 22.51
CA CYS A 139 18.64 -7.10 21.61
C CYS A 139 19.74 -6.26 22.29
N GLY A 140 19.81 -6.28 23.62
CA GLY A 140 20.80 -5.54 24.40
C GLY A 140 20.57 -4.02 24.46
N SER A 141 19.54 -3.45 23.81
CA SER A 141 19.34 -2.00 23.81
C SER A 141 18.90 -1.50 25.19
N SER A 142 19.67 -0.59 25.78
CA SER A 142 19.31 0.18 26.97
C SER A 142 18.38 1.31 26.55
N GLY A 143 17.07 1.03 26.57
CA GLY A 143 16.02 1.93 26.10
C GLY A 143 15.77 3.12 27.02
N GLY A 144 16.79 3.94 27.27
CA GLY A 144 16.65 5.24 27.91
C GLY A 144 15.96 6.20 26.95
N SER A 145 14.70 6.53 27.22
CA SER A 145 14.06 7.67 26.58
C SER A 145 14.95 8.91 26.83
N PRO A 146 15.35 9.67 25.79
CA PRO A 146 16.30 10.77 25.92
C PRO A 146 15.85 11.90 26.86
N ASP A 147 14.57 11.92 27.29
CA ASP A 147 14.02 12.95 28.17
C ASP A 147 14.57 12.96 29.60
N HIS A 148 15.18 11.86 30.10
CA HIS A 148 15.69 11.86 31.47
C HIS A 148 17.10 12.50 31.62
N GLN A 149 17.77 12.89 30.53
CA GLN A 149 19.08 13.56 30.62
C GLN A 149 19.00 15.09 30.72
N ILE A 150 17.81 15.69 30.55
CA ILE A 150 17.68 17.16 30.57
C ILE A 150 17.59 17.70 32.00
N SER A 151 17.08 16.93 32.97
CA SER A 151 16.93 17.42 34.34
C SER A 151 18.25 17.49 35.13
N THR A 152 19.23 16.62 34.86
CA THR A 152 20.50 16.62 35.61
C THR A 152 21.49 17.69 35.18
N ARG A 153 21.24 18.42 34.07
CA ARG A 153 22.15 19.48 33.61
C ARG A 153 21.82 20.87 34.14
N LEU A 154 20.63 21.09 34.71
CA LEU A 154 20.23 22.42 35.19
C LEU A 154 20.56 22.69 36.67
N GLU A 155 20.92 21.67 37.46
CA GLU A 155 21.32 21.87 38.87
C GLU A 155 22.81 22.19 39.06
N GLY A 156 23.61 22.17 37.99
CA GLY A 156 25.08 22.35 38.08
C GLY A 156 25.61 23.78 38.04
N THR A 157 24.79 24.79 37.70
CA THR A 157 25.31 26.12 37.32
C THR A 157 25.17 27.24 38.37
N HIS A 158 24.65 26.98 39.57
CA HIS A 158 24.31 28.06 40.52
C HIS A 158 25.20 28.24 41.76
N ASN A 159 26.35 27.56 41.88
CA ASN A 159 27.14 27.55 43.13
C ASN A 159 28.45 28.38 43.11
N GLY A 160 28.59 29.37 42.21
CA GLY A 160 29.87 30.03 41.93
C GLY A 160 30.04 31.51 42.26
N LEU A 161 29.20 32.14 43.10
CA LEU A 161 29.31 33.59 43.41
C LEU A 161 29.04 33.90 44.89
N ARG A 162 29.97 33.52 45.78
CA ARG A 162 30.12 34.13 47.12
C ARG A 162 31.59 34.13 47.52
N SER A 163 32.29 35.22 47.26
CA SER A 163 33.55 35.60 47.90
C SER A 163 33.71 37.10 47.80
#